data_AF-A0A4Q3VNY8-F1
#
_entry.id   AF-A0A4Q3VNY8-F1
#
_cell.length_a   1.000
_cell.length_b   1.000
_cell.length_c   1.000
_cell.angle_alpha   90.00
_cell.angle_beta   90.00
_cell.angle_gamma   90.00
#
_symmetry.space_group_name_H-M   'P 1'
#
loop_
_entity.id
_entity.type
_entity.pdbx_description
1 polymer ?
#
loop_
_entity_poly.entity_id
_entity_poly.type
_entity_poly.pdbx_seq_one_letter_code
_entity_poly.pdbx_strand_id
1 'polypeptide(L)'
;AGTLLLEHFSENEFRDYETFRSSLPAMVTRSEWTNIGGQLIKTDEVESLKRNIKKGYLANWDDVHNFYREQGKRYDADKLAHAITSLLELENITIKQFDKSAFQQLLDEVIEIRSWMTKGIYESRAKDYTNPFRKMVYENEEEMKRVVGSLEGNSFIQLQYKKMDELKTTISLAKKLQ
;
A
#
# COMPACT_ATOMS: atom_id res chain seq x y z
N ALA A 1 -1.24 -0.25 6.11
CA ALA A 1 -0.34 -1.03 6.99
C ALA A 1 -0.26 -2.49 6.57
N GLY A 2 -1.37 -3.24 6.57
CA GLY A 2 -1.36 -4.69 6.36
C GLY A 2 -0.65 -5.20 5.09
N THR A 3 -0.84 -4.56 3.92
CA THR A 3 -0.12 -4.99 2.69
C THR A 3 1.40 -4.78 2.80
N LEU A 4 1.86 -3.65 3.35
CA LEU A 4 3.30 -3.38 3.52
C LEU A 4 3.94 -4.34 4.53
N LEU A 5 3.21 -4.67 5.60
CA LEU A 5 3.66 -5.64 6.59
C LEU A 5 3.71 -7.06 6.00
N LEU A 6 2.77 -7.41 5.12
CA LEU A 6 2.77 -8.69 4.41
C LEU A 6 3.93 -8.78 3.40
N GLU A 7 4.21 -7.70 2.68
CA GLU A 7 5.35 -7.57 1.76
C GLU A 7 6.66 -7.75 2.55
N HIS A 8 6.85 -6.97 3.63
CA HIS A 8 8.00 -7.10 4.51
C HIS A 8 8.14 -8.50 5.11
N PHE A 9 7.02 -9.12 5.48
CA PHE A 9 7.01 -10.49 6.00
C PHE A 9 7.52 -11.50 4.96
N SER A 10 7.08 -11.33 3.72
CA SER A 10 7.36 -12.26 2.61
C SER A 10 8.76 -12.07 2.03
N GLU A 11 9.21 -10.82 1.84
CA GLU A 11 10.52 -10.49 1.26
C GLU A 11 11.70 -10.94 2.13
N ASN A 12 11.52 -10.95 3.45
CA ASN A 12 12.54 -11.38 4.40
C ASN A 12 12.39 -12.86 4.81
N GLU A 13 11.42 -13.58 4.24
CA GLU A 13 11.16 -15.00 4.48
C GLU A 13 11.08 -15.38 5.98
N PHE A 14 10.45 -14.52 6.80
CA PHE A 14 10.33 -14.77 8.24
C PHE A 14 9.55 -16.07 8.50
N ARG A 15 10.03 -16.86 9.46
CA ARG A 15 9.45 -18.17 9.84
C ARG A 15 8.72 -18.17 11.16
N ASP A 16 8.81 -17.07 11.90
CA ASP A 16 8.18 -16.92 13.19
C ASP A 16 7.78 -15.45 13.39
N TYR A 17 6.75 -15.25 14.19
CA TYR A 17 6.21 -13.92 14.44
C TYR A 17 7.16 -13.02 15.25
N GLU A 18 7.97 -13.59 16.15
CA GLU A 18 8.83 -12.80 17.03
C GLU A 18 10.02 -12.18 16.29
N THR A 19 10.61 -12.90 15.32
CA THR A 19 11.66 -12.35 14.44
C THR A 19 11.09 -11.26 13.53
N PHE A 20 9.92 -11.48 12.95
CA PHE A 20 9.20 -10.46 12.19
C PHE A 20 8.92 -9.21 13.04
N ARG A 21 8.35 -9.38 14.23
CA ARG A 21 8.03 -8.28 15.14
C ARG A 21 9.27 -7.50 15.56
N SER A 22 10.38 -8.19 15.83
CA SER A 22 11.65 -7.57 16.19
C SER A 22 12.26 -6.74 15.04
N SER A 23 11.91 -7.06 13.80
CA SER A 23 12.31 -6.26 12.62
C SER A 23 11.47 -4.99 12.43
N LEU A 24 10.32 -4.88 13.12
CA LEU A 24 9.46 -3.72 12.99
C LEU A 24 9.99 -2.54 13.81
N PRO A 25 9.95 -1.32 13.25
CA PRO A 25 10.42 -0.13 13.95
C PRO A 25 9.49 0.20 15.12
N ALA A 26 10.09 0.37 16.31
CA ALA A 26 9.38 0.73 17.54
C ALA A 26 9.18 2.26 17.66
N MET A 27 8.52 2.89 16.68
CA MET A 27 8.21 4.32 16.73
C MET A 27 6.87 4.55 17.41
N VAL A 28 6.88 5.45 18.42
CA VAL A 28 5.69 5.80 19.23
C VAL A 28 4.80 6.83 18.53
N THR A 29 5.37 7.67 17.64
CA THR A 29 4.66 8.75 16.97
C THR A 29 4.98 8.81 15.48
N ARG A 30 3.95 9.08 14.65
CA ARG A 30 4.09 9.24 13.21
C ARG A 30 4.99 10.43 12.87
N SER A 31 5.91 10.20 11.94
CA SER A 31 6.66 11.29 11.29
C SER A 31 5.77 12.07 10.33
N GLU A 32 6.00 13.37 10.24
CA GLU A 32 5.45 14.22 9.18
C GLU A 32 6.26 14.06 7.89
N TRP A 33 5.59 14.20 6.76
CA TRP A 33 6.19 14.06 5.42
C TRP A 33 5.92 15.31 4.59
N THR A 34 6.93 15.71 3.82
CA THR A 34 6.86 16.83 2.88
C THR A 34 7.17 16.34 1.48
N ASN A 35 6.37 16.76 0.49
CA ASN A 35 6.68 16.54 -0.92
C ASN A 35 7.67 17.60 -1.39
N ILE A 36 8.84 17.17 -1.89
CA ILE A 36 9.81 18.07 -2.49
C ILE A 36 10.24 17.53 -3.85
N GLY A 37 9.83 18.23 -4.91
CA GLY A 37 10.21 17.88 -6.28
C GLY A 37 9.66 16.53 -6.74
N GLY A 38 8.54 16.08 -6.18
CA GLY A 38 7.91 14.81 -6.53
C GLY A 38 8.30 13.63 -5.63
N GLN A 39 9.26 13.81 -4.72
CA GLN A 39 9.61 12.80 -3.72
C GLN A 39 9.02 13.16 -2.35
N LEU A 40 8.42 12.18 -1.68
CA LEU A 40 7.99 12.30 -0.29
C LEU A 40 9.16 11.96 0.62
N ILE A 41 9.53 12.90 1.49
CA ILE A 41 10.64 12.77 2.46
C ILE A 41 10.13 13.23 3.83
N LYS A 42 10.62 12.62 4.91
CA LYS A 42 10.28 13.06 6.28
C LYS A 42 10.70 14.53 6.50
N THR A 43 9.84 15.30 7.16
CA THR A 43 10.03 16.74 7.33
C THR A 43 11.31 17.09 8.08
N ASP A 44 11.71 16.27 9.05
CA ASP A 44 12.95 16.44 9.82
C ASP A 44 14.22 16.25 8.96
N GLU A 45 14.22 15.28 8.05
CA GLU A 45 15.28 15.03 7.06
C GLU A 45 15.38 16.20 6.08
N VAL A 46 14.25 16.76 5.65
CA VAL A 46 14.20 17.97 4.82
C VAL A 46 14.80 19.18 5.54
N GLU A 47 14.44 19.38 6.81
CA GLU A 47 15.00 20.48 7.60
C GLU A 47 16.50 20.27 7.84
N SER A 48 16.95 19.01 7.95
CA SER A 48 18.36 18.65 7.98
C SER A 48 19.09 19.05 6.70
N LEU A 49 18.53 18.74 5.53
CA LEU A 49 19.03 19.18 4.22
C LEU A 49 19.19 20.70 4.17
N LYS A 50 18.13 21.45 4.53
CA LYS A 50 18.17 22.93 4.53
C LYS A 50 19.26 23.47 5.46
N ARG A 51 19.43 22.89 6.65
CA ARG A 51 20.50 23.29 7.59
C ARG A 51 21.89 23.00 7.03
N ASN A 52 22.09 21.85 6.40
CA ASN A 52 23.39 21.46 5.87
C ASN A 52 23.80 22.31 4.66
N ILE A 53 22.84 22.71 3.82
CA ILE A 53 23.08 23.69 2.74
C ILE A 53 23.48 25.05 3.34
N LYS A 54 22.71 25.57 4.32
CA LYS A 54 23.01 26.86 4.96
C LYS A 54 24.38 26.90 5.65
N LYS A 55 24.85 25.77 6.18
CA LYS A 55 26.16 25.64 6.84
C LYS A 55 27.32 25.41 5.85
N GLY A 56 27.04 25.18 4.57
CA GLY A 56 28.04 24.87 3.55
C GLY A 56 28.57 23.44 3.59
N TYR A 57 27.92 22.52 4.32
CA TYR A 57 28.28 21.09 4.33
C TYR A 57 27.88 20.37 3.04
N LEU A 58 26.82 20.85 2.38
CA LEU A 58 26.45 20.45 1.02
C LEU A 58 26.73 21.67 0.15
N ALA A 59 27.82 21.60 -0.62
CA ALA A 59 28.41 22.76 -1.28
C ALA A 59 28.04 22.85 -2.77
N ASN A 60 27.55 21.75 -3.36
CA ASN A 60 27.22 21.67 -4.77
C ASN A 60 25.92 20.88 -5.01
N TRP A 61 25.47 20.87 -6.26
CA TRP A 61 24.26 20.15 -6.65
C TRP A 61 24.39 18.63 -6.58
N ASP A 62 25.59 18.07 -6.75
CA ASP A 62 25.80 16.63 -6.64
C ASP A 62 25.58 16.14 -5.21
N ASP A 63 25.98 16.92 -4.21
CA ASP A 63 25.71 16.66 -2.79
C ASP A 63 24.20 16.61 -2.51
N VAL A 64 23.45 17.55 -3.08
CA VAL A 64 21.98 17.59 -2.95
C VAL A 64 21.36 16.38 -3.67
N HIS A 65 21.79 16.07 -4.89
CA HIS A 65 21.30 14.89 -5.61
C HIS A 65 21.63 13.58 -4.88
N ASN A 66 22.80 13.49 -4.25
CA ASN A 66 23.17 12.36 -3.39
C ASN A 66 22.20 12.23 -2.22
N PHE A 67 21.85 13.34 -1.54
CA PHE A 67 20.84 13.32 -0.49
C PHE A 67 19.50 12.73 -1.01
N TYR A 68 18.99 13.20 -2.15
CA TYR A 68 17.74 12.67 -2.72
C TYR A 68 17.83 11.17 -3.04
N ARG A 69 18.96 10.71 -3.60
CA ARG A 69 19.21 9.28 -3.86
C ARG A 69 19.17 8.46 -2.58
N GLU A 70 19.83 8.92 -1.52
CA GLU A 70 19.83 8.22 -0.23
C GLU A 70 18.45 8.21 0.43
N GLN A 71 17.70 9.31 0.37
CA GLN A 71 16.30 9.34 0.84
C GLN A 71 15.41 8.41 -0.01
N GLY A 72 15.71 8.27 -1.30
CA GLY A 72 15.00 7.34 -2.20
C GLY A 72 15.21 5.89 -1.78
N LYS A 73 16.45 5.51 -1.46
CA LYS A 73 16.77 4.17 -0.96
C LYS A 73 16.11 3.87 0.39
N ARG A 74 15.98 4.87 1.27
CA ARG A 74 15.36 4.73 2.59
C ARG A 74 13.83 4.74 2.56
N TYR A 75 13.23 5.15 1.45
CA TYR A 75 11.79 5.43 1.35
C TYR A 75 10.94 4.23 1.79
N ASP A 76 11.24 3.02 1.32
CA ASP A 76 10.42 1.84 1.63
C ASP A 76 10.46 1.49 3.12
N ALA A 77 11.64 1.57 3.74
CA ALA A 77 11.80 1.37 5.19
C ALA A 77 11.08 2.46 6.00
N ASP A 78 11.20 3.73 5.59
CA ASP A 78 10.53 4.85 6.24
C ASP A 78 9.00 4.78 6.09
N LYS A 79 8.53 4.31 4.94
CA LYS A 79 7.10 4.08 4.63
C LYS A 79 6.55 2.91 5.46
N LEU A 80 7.30 1.82 5.59
CA LEU A 80 6.95 0.70 6.47
C LEU A 80 6.82 1.18 7.92
N ALA A 81 7.80 1.95 8.40
CA ALA A 81 7.79 2.55 9.74
C ALA A 81 6.56 3.43 9.96
N HIS A 82 6.30 4.33 9.03
CA HIS A 82 5.12 5.19 9.10
C HIS A 82 3.82 4.37 9.09
N ALA A 83 3.76 3.29 8.31
CA ALA A 83 2.57 2.46 8.19
C ALA A 83 2.26 1.68 9.48
N ILE A 84 3.26 1.08 10.14
CA ILE A 84 3.04 0.39 11.41
C ILE A 84 2.68 1.39 12.51
N THR A 85 3.38 2.52 12.62
CA THR A 85 3.05 3.54 13.63
C THR A 85 1.65 4.12 13.42
N SER A 86 1.23 4.32 12.17
CA SER A 86 -0.14 4.75 11.85
C SER A 86 -1.18 3.74 12.34
N LEU A 87 -0.92 2.43 12.15
CA LEU A 87 -1.82 1.39 12.62
C LEU A 87 -1.90 1.39 14.14
N LEU A 88 -0.75 1.41 14.82
CA LEU A 88 -0.66 1.43 16.27
C LEU A 88 -1.39 2.63 16.89
N GLU A 89 -1.24 3.82 16.29
CA GLU A 89 -1.97 5.02 16.71
C GLU A 89 -3.49 4.90 16.50
N LEU A 90 -3.93 4.38 15.35
CA LEU A 90 -5.37 4.23 15.04
C LEU A 90 -6.05 3.22 15.96
N GLU A 91 -5.37 2.10 16.23
CA GLU A 91 -5.85 1.04 17.11
C GLU A 91 -5.61 1.34 18.60
N ASN A 92 -4.89 2.44 18.90
CA ASN A 92 -4.50 2.85 20.25
C ASN A 92 -3.78 1.73 21.04
N ILE A 93 -2.87 1.02 20.37
CA ILE A 93 -2.06 -0.06 20.93
C ILE A 93 -0.56 0.24 20.78
N THR A 94 0.24 -0.34 21.66
CA THR A 94 1.71 -0.30 21.54
C THR A 94 2.24 -1.42 20.66
N ILE A 95 3.47 -1.31 20.17
CA ILE A 95 4.15 -2.42 19.48
C ILE A 95 4.26 -3.68 20.35
N LYS A 96 4.23 -3.53 21.69
CA LYS A 96 4.20 -4.62 22.65
C LYS A 96 2.84 -5.33 22.74
N GLN A 97 1.76 -4.65 22.37
CA GLN A 97 0.40 -5.20 22.30
C GLN A 97 0.04 -5.68 20.89
N PHE A 98 0.80 -5.26 19.86
CA PHE A 98 0.74 -5.89 18.55
C PHE A 98 1.29 -7.30 18.68
N ASP A 99 0.39 -8.26 18.81
CA ASP A 99 0.66 -9.68 18.93
C ASP A 99 0.26 -10.43 17.65
N LYS A 100 0.45 -11.74 17.66
CA LYS A 100 0.12 -12.60 16.53
C LYS A 100 -1.36 -12.54 16.16
N SER A 101 -2.26 -12.43 17.14
CA SER A 101 -3.70 -12.34 16.90
C SER A 101 -4.04 -11.03 16.18
N ALA A 102 -3.49 -9.92 16.65
CA ALA A 102 -3.65 -8.61 16.03
C ALA A 102 -3.11 -8.60 14.59
N PHE A 103 -1.97 -9.26 14.34
CA PHE A 103 -1.46 -9.41 12.97
C PHE A 103 -2.38 -10.26 12.08
N GLN A 104 -2.91 -11.37 12.58
CA GLN A 104 -3.83 -12.21 11.80
C GLN A 104 -5.14 -11.48 11.47
N GLN A 105 -5.67 -10.73 12.43
CA GLN A 105 -6.85 -9.89 12.22
C GLN A 105 -6.59 -8.82 11.16
N LEU A 106 -5.44 -8.14 11.23
CA LEU A 106 -5.04 -7.18 10.21
C LEU A 106 -4.98 -7.80 8.81
N LEU A 107 -4.51 -9.05 8.68
CA LEU A 107 -4.51 -9.75 7.39
C LEU A 107 -5.92 -10.09 6.90
N ASP A 108 -6.86 -10.39 7.80
CA ASP A 108 -8.27 -10.59 7.42
C ASP A 108 -8.90 -9.29 6.94
N GLU A 109 -8.64 -8.17 7.62
CA GLU A 109 -9.09 -6.84 7.21
C GLU A 109 -8.54 -6.45 5.85
N VAL A 110 -7.27 -6.81 5.54
CA VAL A 110 -6.70 -6.62 4.19
C VAL A 110 -7.52 -7.37 3.14
N ILE A 111 -7.92 -8.60 3.40
CA ILE A 111 -8.76 -9.39 2.48
C ILE A 111 -10.13 -8.74 2.33
N GLU A 112 -10.75 -8.31 3.42
CA GLU A 112 -12.06 -7.67 3.40
C GLU A 112 -12.05 -6.40 2.56
N ILE A 113 -11.12 -5.48 2.85
CA ILE A 113 -10.97 -4.21 2.14
C ILE A 113 -10.69 -4.46 0.65
N ARG A 114 -9.81 -5.41 0.33
CA ARG A 114 -9.50 -5.76 -1.08
C ARG A 114 -10.68 -6.40 -1.80
N SER A 115 -11.47 -7.21 -1.10
CA SER A 115 -12.71 -7.79 -1.65
C SER A 115 -13.73 -6.69 -1.94
N TRP A 116 -13.92 -5.77 -0.99
CA TRP A 116 -14.81 -4.62 -1.15
C TRP A 116 -14.40 -3.74 -2.33
N MET A 117 -13.11 -3.41 -2.46
CA MET A 117 -12.59 -2.65 -3.61
C MET A 117 -12.84 -3.38 -4.94
N THR A 118 -12.54 -4.69 -4.99
CA THR A 118 -12.73 -5.50 -6.21
C THR A 118 -14.19 -5.56 -6.63
N LYS A 119 -15.10 -5.73 -5.66
CA LYS A 119 -16.54 -5.66 -5.88
C LYS A 119 -16.97 -4.27 -6.38
N GLY A 120 -16.47 -3.20 -5.77
CA GLY A 120 -16.76 -1.83 -6.21
C GLY A 120 -16.29 -1.54 -7.64
N ILE A 121 -15.12 -2.06 -8.05
CA ILE A 121 -14.63 -1.96 -9.43
C ILE A 121 -15.58 -2.65 -10.40
N TYR A 122 -16.00 -3.87 -10.07
CA TYR A 122 -16.98 -4.60 -10.88
C TYR A 122 -18.31 -3.84 -10.97
N GLU A 123 -18.88 -3.41 -9.84
CA GLU A 123 -20.16 -2.71 -9.79
C GLU A 123 -20.12 -1.38 -10.54
N SER A 124 -19.02 -0.64 -10.44
CA SER A 124 -18.81 0.61 -11.19
C SER A 124 -18.91 0.37 -12.69
N ARG A 125 -18.27 -0.71 -13.19
CA ARG A 125 -18.32 -1.07 -14.61
C ARG A 125 -19.65 -1.70 -15.01
N ALA A 126 -20.27 -2.50 -14.15
CA ALA A 126 -21.56 -3.14 -14.41
C ALA A 126 -22.71 -2.13 -14.58
N LYS A 127 -22.61 -0.95 -13.97
CA LYS A 127 -23.56 0.16 -14.16
C LYS A 127 -23.61 0.64 -15.62
N ASP A 128 -22.53 0.50 -16.39
CA ASP A 128 -22.53 0.84 -17.82
C ASP A 128 -23.49 -0.04 -18.63
N TYR A 129 -23.71 -1.29 -18.17
CA TYR A 129 -24.52 -2.30 -18.85
C TYR A 129 -25.93 -2.42 -18.30
N THR A 130 -26.24 -1.82 -17.15
CA THR A 130 -27.55 -1.92 -16.50
C THR A 130 -28.33 -0.61 -16.51
N ASN A 131 -27.65 0.54 -16.64
CA ASN A 131 -28.28 1.85 -16.60
C ASN A 131 -29.08 2.14 -17.90
N PRO A 132 -30.41 2.36 -17.81
CA PRO A 132 -31.25 2.63 -18.98
C PRO A 132 -30.80 3.85 -19.81
N PHE A 133 -30.30 4.90 -19.14
CA PHE A 133 -29.81 6.12 -19.81
C PHE A 133 -28.48 5.90 -20.53
N ARG A 134 -27.70 4.88 -20.16
CA ARG A 134 -26.48 4.50 -20.89
C ARG A 134 -26.81 3.58 -22.05
N LYS A 135 -27.83 2.72 -21.89
CA LYS A 135 -28.32 1.84 -22.96
C LYS A 135 -28.97 2.58 -24.12
N MET A 136 -29.67 3.71 -23.87
CA MET A 136 -30.44 4.43 -24.90
C MET A 136 -29.61 4.96 -26.08
N VAL A 137 -28.28 5.02 -25.96
CA VAL A 137 -27.37 5.47 -27.02
C VAL A 137 -27.13 4.37 -28.06
N TYR A 138 -27.42 3.12 -27.71
CA TYR A 138 -27.22 1.95 -28.57
C TYR A 138 -28.56 1.42 -29.08
N GLU A 139 -28.56 0.94 -30.32
CA GLU A 139 -29.73 0.37 -30.96
C GLU A 139 -30.08 -1.02 -30.36
N ASN A 140 -29.07 -1.77 -29.94
CA ASN A 140 -29.22 -3.08 -29.28
C ASN A 140 -28.00 -3.45 -28.42
N GLU A 141 -28.13 -4.53 -27.62
CA GLU A 141 -27.05 -4.97 -26.71
C GLU A 141 -25.81 -5.48 -27.45
N GLU A 142 -25.94 -5.96 -28.69
CA GLU A 142 -24.82 -6.45 -29.50
C GLU A 142 -23.98 -5.30 -30.06
N GLU A 143 -24.59 -4.16 -30.39
CA GLU A 143 -23.88 -2.92 -30.68
C GLU A 143 -23.15 -2.41 -29.42
N MET A 144 -23.85 -2.35 -28.28
CA MET A 144 -23.27 -1.91 -27.00
C MET A 144 -22.04 -2.74 -26.62
N LYS A 145 -22.11 -4.08 -26.69
CA LYS A 145 -20.97 -4.97 -26.40
C LYS A 145 -19.80 -4.79 -27.37
N ARG A 146 -20.07 -4.48 -28.65
CA ARG A 146 -19.01 -4.20 -29.64
C ARG A 146 -18.30 -2.87 -29.36
N VAL A 147 -19.01 -1.86 -28.89
CA VAL A 147 -18.45 -0.53 -28.59
C VAL A 147 -17.76 -0.49 -27.22
N VAL A 148 -18.43 -0.98 -26.17
CA VAL A 148 -17.97 -0.87 -24.77
C VAL A 148 -17.10 -2.07 -24.35
N GLY A 149 -17.16 -3.16 -25.11
CA GLY A 149 -16.59 -4.46 -24.76
C GLY A 149 -17.58 -5.33 -23.98
N SER A 150 -17.17 -6.54 -23.62
CA SER A 150 -17.91 -7.35 -22.65
C SER A 150 -17.49 -7.02 -21.22
N LEU A 151 -18.45 -7.12 -20.30
CA LEU A 151 -18.17 -6.95 -18.88
C LEU A 151 -17.30 -8.10 -18.36
N GLU A 152 -17.59 -9.34 -18.76
CA GLU A 152 -16.84 -10.51 -18.34
C GLU A 152 -15.41 -10.51 -18.91
N GLY A 153 -15.23 -10.00 -20.13
CA GLY A 153 -13.93 -9.93 -20.80
C GLY A 153 -13.09 -8.71 -20.41
N ASN A 154 -13.54 -7.90 -19.44
CA ASN A 154 -12.79 -6.72 -19.04
C ASN A 154 -11.45 -7.11 -18.39
N SER A 155 -10.35 -6.81 -19.09
CA SER A 155 -9.00 -7.19 -18.68
C SER A 155 -8.60 -6.63 -17.31
N PHE A 156 -9.10 -5.44 -16.95
CA PHE A 156 -8.83 -4.83 -15.65
C PHE A 156 -9.55 -5.55 -14.51
N ILE A 157 -10.82 -5.92 -14.68
CA ILE A 157 -11.59 -6.68 -13.68
C ILE A 157 -10.95 -8.05 -13.46
N GLN A 158 -10.60 -8.76 -14.54
CA GLN A 158 -9.93 -10.05 -14.47
C GLN A 158 -8.57 -9.96 -13.76
N LEU A 159 -7.82 -8.89 -14.02
CA LEU A 159 -6.56 -8.61 -13.31
C LEU A 159 -6.79 -8.43 -11.80
N GLN A 160 -7.86 -7.73 -11.38
CA GLN A 160 -8.15 -7.57 -9.96
C GLN A 160 -8.55 -8.89 -9.29
N TYR A 161 -9.34 -9.75 -9.95
CA TYR A 161 -9.65 -11.08 -9.42
C TYR A 161 -8.39 -11.92 -9.26
N LYS A 162 -7.50 -11.94 -10.26
CA LYS A 162 -6.21 -12.64 -10.16
C LYS A 162 -5.37 -12.13 -8.99
N LYS A 163 -5.24 -10.81 -8.83
CA LYS A 163 -4.50 -10.21 -7.71
C LYS A 163 -5.14 -10.54 -6.35
N MET A 164 -6.46 -10.63 -6.31
CA MET A 164 -7.20 -11.01 -5.09
C MET A 164 -6.90 -12.47 -4.70
N ASP A 165 -6.86 -13.38 -5.68
CA ASP A 165 -6.55 -14.78 -5.42
C ASP A 165 -5.09 -14.96 -4.98
N GLU A 166 -4.14 -14.30 -5.66
CA GLU A 166 -2.74 -14.26 -5.25
C GLU A 166 -2.59 -13.75 -3.81
N LEU A 167 -3.27 -12.66 -3.47
CA LEU A 167 -3.25 -12.09 -2.12
C LEU A 167 -3.79 -13.07 -1.05
N LYS A 168 -4.90 -13.76 -1.33
CA LYS A 168 -5.46 -14.77 -0.42
C LYS A 168 -4.49 -15.92 -0.20
N THR A 169 -3.81 -16.38 -1.26
CA THR A 169 -2.79 -17.42 -1.15
C THR A 169 -1.62 -16.96 -0.28
N THR A 170 -1.08 -15.76 -0.53
CA THR A 170 0.03 -15.20 0.25
C THR A 170 -0.34 -15.05 1.73
N ILE A 171 -1.54 -14.53 2.02
CA ILE A 171 -2.03 -14.39 3.40
C ILE A 171 -2.23 -15.75 4.06
N SER A 172 -2.78 -16.74 3.34
CA SER A 172 -2.94 -18.10 3.88
C SER A 172 -1.59 -18.72 4.24
N LEU A 173 -0.56 -18.52 3.41
CA LEU A 173 0.80 -18.97 3.70
C LEU A 173 1.39 -18.24 4.92
N ALA A 174 1.27 -16.91 4.97
CA ALA A 174 1.76 -16.11 6.10
C ALA A 174 1.09 -16.52 7.43
N LYS A 175 -0.21 -16.86 7.39
CA LYS A 175 -0.94 -17.35 8.57
C LYS A 175 -0.55 -18.77 9.01
N LYS A 176 -0.06 -19.62 8.08
CA LYS A 176 0.38 -21.00 8.35
C LYS A 176 1.82 -21.10 8.82
N LEU A 177 2.68 -20.19 8.36
CA LEU A 177 4.11 -20.16 8.62
C LEU A 177 4.45 -19.45 9.95
N GLN A 178 3.47 -19.20 10.81
CA GLN A 178 3.63 -18.50 12.09
C GLN A 178 2.91 -19.24 13.20
#